data_AF-G4HQ46-F1
#
_entry.id   AF-G4HQ46-F1
#
_cell.length_a   1.000
_cell.length_b   1.000
_cell.length_c   1.000
_cell.angle_alpha   90.00
_cell.angle_beta   90.00
_cell.angle_gamma   90.00
#
_symmetry.space_group_name_H-M   'P 1'
#
loop_
_entity.id
_entity.type
_entity.pdbx_description
1 polymer ?
#
loop_
_entity_poly.entity_id
_entity_poly.type
_entity_poly.pdbx_seq_one_letter_code
_entity_poly.pdbx_strand_id
1 'polypeptide(L)'
;MQMIVYAVRTTDAWRCYLSLDMQVDLQWWYGDGEGQKGISDRPHRMVILASSIPLGWAAVIRDTFRPLQEMDQWGGDEWQGYVDKKIASYISEEPERNQARWRTVTQDVRVLDERAVLSGWTPSGSEEWKALMRQAEQLICAIEGRALLAGEIEALLTEAAGGTGGWRSAAQLGVLLGRLRMEAGLAQPAP
;
A
#
# COMPACT_ATOMS: atom_id res chain seq x y z
N MET A 1 -0.37 6.66 -11.20
CA MET A 1 0.16 5.56 -10.37
C MET A 1 -1.00 4.81 -9.76
N GLN A 2 -1.00 3.48 -9.86
CA GLN A 2 -2.01 2.62 -9.22
C GLN A 2 -1.45 2.08 -7.91
N MET A 3 -2.33 2.00 -6.92
CA MET A 3 -2.01 1.62 -5.55
C MET A 3 -2.91 0.47 -5.10
N ILE A 4 -2.36 -0.36 -4.24
CA ILE A 4 -3.16 -1.25 -3.40
C ILE A 4 -3.45 -0.52 -2.10
N VAL A 5 -4.68 -0.62 -1.61
CA VAL A 5 -5.08 -0.18 -0.28
C VAL A 5 -5.48 -1.39 0.51
N TYR A 6 -4.97 -1.49 1.73
CA TYR A 6 -5.29 -2.60 2.60
C TYR A 6 -5.36 -2.16 4.06
N ALA A 7 -6.14 -2.88 4.85
CA ALA A 7 -6.18 -2.75 6.29
C ALA A 7 -5.61 -4.00 6.96
N VAL A 8 -4.90 -3.82 8.07
CA VAL A 8 -4.43 -4.93 8.91
C VAL A 8 -4.95 -4.77 10.32
N ARG A 9 -5.32 -5.90 10.93
CA ARG A 9 -5.66 -5.99 12.34
C ARG A 9 -4.40 -6.29 13.13
N THR A 10 -3.82 -5.26 13.73
CA THR A 10 -2.79 -5.40 14.78
C THR A 10 -3.45 -5.81 16.10
N THR A 11 -2.69 -6.07 17.17
CA THR A 11 -3.24 -6.35 18.52
C THR A 11 -4.13 -5.22 19.03
N ASP A 12 -3.72 -3.97 18.82
CA ASP A 12 -4.40 -2.81 19.41
C ASP A 12 -5.54 -2.27 18.55
N ALA A 13 -5.38 -2.26 17.22
CA ALA A 13 -6.35 -1.64 16.33
C ALA A 13 -6.25 -2.10 14.87
N TRP A 14 -7.29 -1.78 14.10
CA TRP A 14 -7.23 -1.75 12.64
C TRP A 14 -6.43 -0.53 12.17
N ARG A 15 -5.53 -0.75 11.20
CA ARG A 15 -4.74 0.30 10.54
C ARG A 15 -4.81 0.13 9.04
N CYS A 16 -4.85 1.25 8.31
CA CYS A 16 -4.93 1.29 6.86
C CYS A 16 -3.61 1.75 6.24
N TYR A 17 -3.17 1.05 5.20
CA TYR A 17 -1.89 1.24 4.53
C TYR A 17 -2.06 1.27 3.01
N LEU A 18 -1.08 1.89 2.36
CA LEU A 18 -0.94 1.90 0.91
C LEU A 18 0.24 1.02 0.52
N SER A 19 0.11 0.32 -0.60
CA SER A 19 1.18 -0.50 -1.14
C SER A 19 1.42 -0.25 -2.62
N LEU A 20 2.70 -0.07 -2.96
CA LEU A 20 3.22 -0.15 -4.32
C LEU A 20 3.55 -1.58 -4.76
N ASP A 21 3.81 -2.45 -3.79
CA ASP A 21 4.21 -3.84 -4.00
C ASP A 21 3.82 -4.69 -2.78
N MET A 22 2.70 -5.42 -2.93
CA MET A 22 2.15 -6.23 -1.84
C MET A 22 3.11 -7.32 -1.38
N GLN A 23 4.06 -7.79 -2.21
CA GLN A 23 5.01 -8.80 -1.77
C GLN A 23 5.93 -8.27 -0.65
N VAL A 24 6.29 -6.98 -0.72
CA VAL A 24 7.09 -6.32 0.31
C VAL A 24 6.28 -6.18 1.60
N ASP A 25 5.01 -5.77 1.51
CA ASP A 25 4.13 -5.69 2.67
C ASP A 25 3.91 -7.06 3.32
N LEU A 26 3.68 -8.12 2.53
CA LEU A 26 3.53 -9.47 3.05
C LEU A 26 4.81 -9.96 3.74
N GLN A 27 5.98 -9.72 3.15
CA GLN A 27 7.28 -10.04 3.77
C GLN A 27 7.51 -9.23 5.05
N TRP A 28 7.07 -7.97 5.08
CA TRP A 28 7.16 -7.12 6.26
C TRP A 28 6.27 -7.60 7.41
N TRP A 29 5.02 -7.97 7.11
CA TRP A 29 4.04 -8.39 8.12
C TRP A 29 4.20 -9.84 8.58
N TYR A 30 4.52 -10.75 7.66
CA TYR A 30 4.48 -12.20 7.90
C TYR A 30 5.83 -12.91 7.71
N GLY A 31 6.85 -12.22 7.18
CA GLY A 31 8.18 -12.80 7.00
C GLY A 31 8.93 -13.04 8.31
N ASP A 32 9.98 -13.85 8.22
CA ASP A 32 10.84 -14.23 9.35
C ASP A 32 12.05 -13.26 9.54
N GLY A 33 12.03 -12.08 8.89
CA GLY A 33 13.20 -11.22 8.72
C GLY A 33 13.38 -10.07 9.74
N GLU A 34 14.63 -9.64 9.91
CA GLU A 34 15.15 -8.59 10.82
C GLU A 34 14.48 -7.19 10.75
N GLY A 35 13.52 -6.99 9.84
CA GLY A 35 12.71 -5.76 9.72
C GLY A 35 11.65 -5.59 10.82
N GLN A 36 11.43 -6.60 11.66
CA GLN A 36 10.45 -6.60 12.74
C GLN A 36 10.84 -5.76 13.99
N LYS A 37 11.91 -4.96 13.96
CA LYS A 37 12.27 -4.09 15.10
C LYS A 37 11.26 -2.95 15.27
N GLY A 38 10.07 -3.25 15.82
CA GLY A 38 9.06 -2.26 16.21
C GLY A 38 7.60 -2.70 16.07
N ILE A 39 7.30 -3.79 15.36
CA ILE A 39 5.94 -4.33 15.22
C ILE A 39 5.93 -5.67 15.92
N SER A 40 5.44 -5.69 17.15
CA SER A 40 5.58 -6.82 18.06
C SER A 40 4.66 -8.02 17.75
N ASP A 41 3.73 -7.90 16.80
CA ASP A 41 2.85 -9.02 16.44
C ASP A 41 2.48 -9.06 14.96
N ARG A 42 2.49 -10.29 14.41
CA ARG A 42 1.95 -10.59 13.08
C ARG A 42 0.46 -10.27 13.07
N PRO A 43 -0.05 -9.57 12.05
CA PRO A 43 -1.47 -9.25 12.00
C PRO A 43 -2.31 -10.53 11.84
N HIS A 44 -3.37 -10.66 12.64
CA HIS A 44 -4.26 -11.83 12.58
C HIS A 44 -5.16 -11.84 11.34
N ARG A 45 -5.38 -10.65 10.77
CA ARG A 45 -6.25 -10.46 9.61
C ARG A 45 -5.74 -9.31 8.76
N MET A 46 -5.80 -9.49 7.45
CA MET A 46 -5.55 -8.46 6.44
C MET A 46 -6.78 -8.36 5.53
N VAL A 47 -7.13 -7.15 5.13
CA VAL A 47 -8.22 -6.90 4.18
C VAL A 47 -7.67 -6.07 3.06
N ILE A 48 -7.64 -6.61 1.84
CA ILE A 48 -7.39 -5.83 0.63
C ILE A 48 -8.67 -5.04 0.36
N LEU A 49 -8.58 -3.72 0.46
CA LEU A 49 -9.72 -2.81 0.28
C LEU A 49 -9.89 -2.43 -1.19
N ALA A 50 -8.79 -2.33 -1.92
CA ALA A 50 -8.78 -2.19 -3.37
C ALA A 50 -7.40 -2.58 -3.91
N SER A 51 -7.33 -3.26 -5.04
CA SER A 51 -6.08 -3.81 -5.57
C SER A 51 -5.40 -2.95 -6.65
N SER A 52 -6.10 -1.96 -7.22
CA SER A 52 -5.53 -1.11 -8.28
C SER A 52 -6.32 0.18 -8.45
N ILE A 53 -6.10 1.15 -7.56
CA ILE A 53 -6.78 2.46 -7.62
C ILE A 53 -5.80 3.64 -7.73
N PRO A 54 -6.24 4.81 -8.24
CA PRO A 54 -5.41 5.99 -8.31
C PRO A 54 -4.89 6.39 -6.93
N LEU A 55 -3.62 6.84 -6.86
CA LEU A 55 -2.99 7.29 -5.61
C LEU A 55 -3.84 8.32 -4.84
N GLY A 56 -4.51 9.25 -5.52
CA GLY A 56 -5.41 10.22 -4.89
C GLY A 56 -6.52 9.56 -4.09
N TRP A 57 -7.20 8.56 -4.66
CA TRP A 57 -8.27 7.84 -3.98
C TRP A 57 -7.71 6.96 -2.87
N ALA A 58 -6.55 6.35 -3.11
CA ALA A 58 -5.85 5.54 -2.13
C ALA A 58 -5.52 6.35 -0.86
N ALA A 59 -4.92 7.54 -1.04
CA ALA A 59 -4.62 8.47 0.05
C ALA A 59 -5.89 8.89 0.81
N VAL A 60 -6.98 9.20 0.11
CA VAL A 60 -8.26 9.53 0.75
C VAL A 60 -8.80 8.39 1.61
N ILE A 61 -8.75 7.14 1.12
CA ILE A 61 -9.18 5.98 1.90
C ILE A 61 -8.32 5.85 3.17
N ARG A 62 -6.99 5.95 3.04
CA ARG A 62 -6.04 5.91 4.18
C ARG A 62 -6.33 7.01 5.19
N ASP A 63 -6.39 8.26 4.75
CA ASP A 63 -6.43 9.43 5.63
C ASP A 63 -7.78 9.57 6.35
N THR A 64 -8.85 9.14 5.70
CA THR A 64 -10.19 9.12 6.29
C THR A 64 -10.49 7.81 7.02
N PHE A 65 -9.60 6.82 7.01
CA PHE A 65 -9.83 5.54 7.67
C PHE A 65 -10.10 5.75 9.16
N ARG A 66 -11.16 5.12 9.65
CA ARG A 66 -11.60 5.15 11.04
C ARG A 66 -11.88 3.71 11.47
N PRO A 67 -11.08 3.15 12.39
CA PRO A 67 -11.32 1.80 12.90
C PRO A 67 -12.65 1.79 13.69
N LEU A 68 -13.49 0.80 13.41
CA LEU A 68 -14.75 0.56 14.11
C LEU A 68 -14.67 -0.79 14.83
N GLN A 69 -15.34 -0.91 15.97
CA GLN A 69 -15.27 -2.12 16.80
C GLN A 69 -15.86 -3.34 16.06
N GLU A 70 -16.86 -3.11 15.23
CA GLU A 70 -17.59 -4.12 14.46
C GLU A 70 -16.74 -4.73 13.34
N MET A 71 -15.64 -4.07 12.93
CA MET A 71 -14.76 -4.52 11.84
C MET A 71 -14.14 -5.91 12.08
N ASP A 72 -14.01 -6.33 13.35
CA ASP A 72 -13.54 -7.67 13.70
C ASP A 72 -14.53 -8.77 13.23
N GLN A 73 -15.80 -8.43 13.03
CA GLN A 73 -16.87 -9.34 12.61
C GLN A 73 -17.28 -9.15 11.14
N TRP A 74 -16.78 -8.10 10.47
CA TRP A 74 -17.15 -7.80 9.09
C TRP A 74 -16.68 -8.86 8.10
N GLY A 75 -17.55 -9.18 7.15
CA GLY A 75 -17.26 -9.92 5.93
C GLY A 75 -16.96 -8.99 4.76
N GLY A 76 -16.83 -9.57 3.56
CA GLY A 76 -16.49 -8.83 2.35
C GLY A 76 -17.48 -7.70 2.03
N ASP A 77 -18.78 -7.93 2.21
CA ASP A 77 -19.83 -6.96 1.88
C ASP A 77 -19.81 -5.73 2.80
N GLU A 78 -19.57 -5.90 4.10
CA GLU A 78 -19.46 -4.77 5.03
C GLU A 78 -18.20 -3.94 4.74
N TRP A 79 -17.07 -4.60 4.47
CA TRP A 79 -15.85 -3.92 4.04
C TRP A 79 -16.04 -3.19 2.71
N GLN A 80 -16.74 -3.80 1.75
CA GLN A 80 -17.08 -3.19 0.48
C GLN A 80 -17.92 -1.92 0.68
N GLY A 81 -19.02 -2.03 1.45
CA GLY A 81 -19.88 -0.90 1.76
C GLY A 81 -19.14 0.22 2.50
N TYR A 82 -18.13 -0.10 3.30
CA TYR A 82 -17.26 0.89 3.95
C TYR A 82 -16.37 1.64 2.95
N VAL A 83 -15.74 0.92 2.01
CA VAL A 83 -14.90 1.52 0.96
C VAL A 83 -15.76 2.36 0.01
N ASP A 84 -16.89 1.83 -0.46
CA ASP A 84 -17.80 2.51 -1.38
C ASP A 84 -18.23 3.88 -0.85
N LYS A 85 -18.59 3.96 0.44
CA LYS A 85 -18.95 5.23 1.10
C LYS A 85 -17.83 6.27 1.07
N LYS A 86 -16.57 5.85 1.12
CA LYS A 86 -15.40 6.76 1.14
C LYS A 86 -15.07 7.35 -0.21
N ILE A 87 -15.33 6.61 -1.28
CA ILE A 87 -14.93 6.99 -2.64
C ILE A 87 -16.12 7.31 -3.56
N ALA A 88 -17.35 7.18 -3.08
CA ALA A 88 -18.56 7.44 -3.86
C ALA A 88 -18.54 8.80 -4.56
N SER A 89 -18.15 9.88 -3.86
CA SER A 89 -18.05 11.22 -4.46
C SER A 89 -17.06 11.28 -5.61
N TYR A 90 -15.89 10.65 -5.46
CA TYR A 90 -14.84 10.61 -6.49
C TYR A 90 -15.29 9.81 -7.72
N ILE A 91 -16.01 8.70 -7.52
CA ILE A 91 -16.57 7.93 -8.64
C ILE A 91 -17.64 8.75 -9.37
N SER A 92 -18.48 9.50 -8.64
CA SER A 92 -19.51 10.35 -9.26
C SER A 92 -18.94 11.51 -10.09
N GLU A 93 -17.75 12.01 -9.75
CA GLU A 93 -17.05 13.06 -10.50
C GLU A 93 -16.40 12.54 -11.79
N GLU A 94 -16.19 11.22 -11.92
CA GLU A 94 -15.66 10.62 -13.14
C GLU A 94 -16.69 10.64 -14.28
N PRO A 95 -16.25 10.79 -15.55
CA PRO A 95 -17.14 10.65 -16.70
C PRO A 95 -17.89 9.30 -16.67
N GLU A 96 -19.16 9.27 -17.05
CA GLU A 96 -20.03 8.07 -16.96
C GLU A 96 -19.39 6.81 -17.54
N ARG A 97 -18.68 6.95 -18.68
CA ARG A 97 -17.93 5.86 -19.33
C ARG A 97 -16.85 5.21 -18.44
N ASN A 98 -16.32 5.94 -17.47
CA ASN A 98 -15.30 5.49 -16.52
C ASN A 98 -15.91 4.99 -15.22
N GLN A 99 -17.12 5.44 -14.84
CA GLN A 99 -17.74 5.11 -13.55
C GLN A 99 -17.95 3.60 -13.39
N ALA A 100 -18.48 2.92 -14.41
CA ALA A 100 -18.70 1.48 -14.36
C ALA A 100 -17.38 0.72 -14.14
N ARG A 101 -16.32 1.12 -14.85
CA ARG A 101 -14.98 0.55 -14.69
C ARG A 101 -14.45 0.75 -13.25
N TRP A 102 -14.57 1.96 -12.70
CA TRP A 102 -14.07 2.26 -11.37
C TRP A 102 -14.85 1.54 -10.26
N ARG A 103 -16.17 1.34 -10.43
CA ARG A 103 -16.97 0.50 -9.53
C ARG A 103 -16.46 -0.94 -9.50
N THR A 104 -16.20 -1.53 -10.67
CA THR A 104 -15.66 -2.91 -10.72
C THR A 104 -14.30 -3.02 -10.02
N VAL A 105 -13.41 -2.06 -10.24
CA VAL A 105 -12.06 -2.05 -9.63
C VAL A 105 -12.11 -1.91 -8.11
N THR A 106 -13.09 -1.17 -7.60
CA THR A 106 -13.25 -0.91 -6.17
C THR A 106 -14.03 -2.01 -5.46
N GLN A 107 -14.67 -2.92 -6.22
CA GLN A 107 -15.40 -4.09 -5.74
C GLN A 107 -14.56 -5.37 -5.53
N ASP A 108 -13.22 -5.25 -5.53
CA ASP A 108 -12.28 -6.36 -5.29
C ASP A 108 -11.81 -6.41 -3.83
N VAL A 109 -12.76 -6.28 -2.88
CA VAL A 109 -12.45 -6.43 -1.46
C VAL A 109 -12.19 -7.90 -1.13
N ARG A 110 -11.05 -8.17 -0.48
CA ARG A 110 -10.66 -9.53 -0.07
C ARG A 110 -10.26 -9.55 1.40
N VAL A 111 -11.00 -10.33 2.19
CA VAL A 111 -10.67 -10.60 3.60
C VAL A 111 -9.77 -11.83 3.66
N LEU A 112 -8.57 -11.66 4.21
CA LEU A 112 -7.55 -12.69 4.32
C LEU A 112 -7.22 -12.91 5.80
N ASP A 113 -7.41 -14.13 6.28
CA ASP A 113 -6.80 -14.54 7.55
C ASP A 113 -5.33 -14.92 7.34
N GLU A 114 -4.59 -15.12 8.44
CA GLU A 114 -3.17 -15.49 8.40
C GLU A 114 -2.93 -16.75 7.52
N ARG A 115 -3.80 -17.76 7.61
CA ARG A 115 -3.63 -19.00 6.83
C ARG A 115 -3.81 -18.75 5.33
N ALA A 116 -4.82 -17.98 4.95
CA ALA A 116 -5.09 -17.61 3.58
C ALA A 116 -3.91 -16.84 2.98
N VAL A 117 -3.35 -15.89 3.73
CA VAL A 117 -2.13 -15.17 3.33
C VAL A 117 -0.97 -16.13 3.11
N LEU A 118 -0.62 -16.94 4.12
CA LEU A 118 0.53 -17.83 4.07
C LEU A 118 0.39 -18.93 3.00
N SER A 119 -0.82 -19.34 2.65
CA SER A 119 -1.06 -20.36 1.62
C SER A 119 -0.80 -19.89 0.19
N GLY A 120 -0.96 -18.58 -0.08
CA GLY A 120 -0.83 -17.98 -1.41
C GLY A 120 0.45 -17.19 -1.61
N TRP A 121 1.34 -17.17 -0.62
CA TRP A 121 2.53 -16.32 -0.60
C TRP A 121 3.79 -17.12 -0.29
N THR A 122 4.84 -16.87 -1.06
CA THR A 122 6.18 -17.41 -0.83
C THR A 122 7.07 -16.32 -0.25
N PRO A 123 7.61 -16.50 0.98
CA PRO A 123 8.54 -15.56 1.58
C PRO A 123 9.79 -15.38 0.71
N SER A 124 10.28 -14.14 0.64
CA SER A 124 11.57 -13.86 0.02
C SER A 124 12.71 -14.42 0.87
N GLY A 125 13.78 -14.85 0.22
CA GLY A 125 14.99 -15.31 0.90
C GLY A 125 15.66 -14.19 1.70
N SER A 126 16.45 -14.54 2.71
CA SER A 126 17.17 -13.57 3.54
C SER A 126 18.09 -12.65 2.72
N GLU A 127 18.76 -13.19 1.70
CA GLU A 127 19.64 -12.42 0.82
C GLU A 127 18.88 -11.49 -0.13
N GLU A 128 17.71 -11.90 -0.61
CA GLU A 128 16.82 -11.06 -1.41
C GLU A 128 16.31 -9.88 -0.57
N TRP A 129 15.90 -10.15 0.68
CA TRP A 129 15.47 -9.11 1.61
C TRP A 129 16.59 -8.11 1.94
N LYS A 130 17.81 -8.59 2.20
CA LYS A 130 18.98 -7.72 2.41
C LYS A 130 19.31 -6.89 1.17
N ALA A 131 19.18 -7.47 -0.03
CA ALA A 131 19.36 -6.72 -1.27
C ALA A 131 18.33 -5.60 -1.40
N LEU A 132 17.06 -5.89 -1.09
CA LEU A 132 16.00 -4.90 -1.10
C LEU A 132 16.22 -3.79 -0.04
N MET A 133 16.68 -4.13 1.17
CA MET A 133 17.05 -3.14 2.18
C MET A 133 18.12 -2.17 1.68
N ARG A 134 19.18 -2.68 1.04
CA ARG A 134 20.22 -1.82 0.44
C ARG A 134 19.66 -0.92 -0.67
N GLN A 135 18.78 -1.45 -1.51
CA GLN A 135 18.13 -0.65 -2.56
C GLN A 135 17.23 0.45 -1.98
N ALA A 136 16.47 0.15 -0.92
CA ALA A 136 15.65 1.13 -0.22
C ALA A 136 16.51 2.24 0.39
N GLU A 137 17.63 1.90 1.03
CA GLU A 137 18.57 2.88 1.58
C GLU A 137 19.19 3.77 0.50
N GLN A 138 19.64 3.18 -0.61
CA GLN A 138 20.17 3.94 -1.75
C GLN A 138 19.13 4.91 -2.31
N LEU A 139 17.88 4.46 -2.47
CA LEU A 139 16.78 5.30 -2.92
C LEU A 139 16.52 6.45 -1.93
N ILE A 140 16.42 6.17 -0.63
CA ILE A 140 16.18 7.17 0.41
C ILE A 140 17.27 8.26 0.37
N CYS A 141 18.54 7.86 0.30
CA CYS A 141 19.66 8.81 0.21
C CYS A 141 19.61 9.64 -1.08
N ALA A 142 19.23 9.04 -2.20
CA ALA A 142 19.19 9.75 -3.48
C ALA A 142 18.06 10.79 -3.59
N ILE A 143 16.97 10.60 -2.84
CA ILE A 143 15.78 11.46 -2.87
C ILE A 143 15.64 12.33 -1.63
N GLU A 144 16.61 12.28 -0.71
CA GLU A 144 16.59 13.05 0.53
C GLU A 144 16.39 14.55 0.25
N GLY A 145 15.40 15.15 0.93
CA GLY A 145 15.03 16.55 0.75
C GLY A 145 14.30 16.88 -0.56
N ARG A 146 13.90 15.88 -1.36
CA ARG A 146 13.19 16.08 -2.63
C ARG A 146 11.77 15.54 -2.57
N ALA A 147 10.83 16.27 -3.16
CA ALA A 147 9.51 15.77 -3.50
C ALA A 147 9.54 15.36 -4.98
N LEU A 148 9.52 14.06 -5.25
CA LEU A 148 9.64 13.52 -6.61
C LEU A 148 8.34 12.82 -7.03
N LEU A 149 7.97 13.02 -8.28
CA LEU A 149 6.94 12.25 -8.95
C LEU A 149 7.45 10.84 -9.26
N ALA A 150 6.52 9.90 -9.41
CA ALA A 150 6.86 8.50 -9.71
C ALA A 150 7.78 8.34 -10.93
N GLY A 151 7.58 9.14 -11.99
CA GLY A 151 8.44 9.12 -13.18
C GLY A 151 9.85 9.63 -12.93
N GLU A 152 10.03 10.56 -11.99
CA GLU A 152 11.35 11.11 -11.62
C GLU A 152 12.14 10.11 -10.76
N ILE A 153 11.45 9.38 -9.88
CA ILE A 153 12.05 8.28 -9.10
C ILE A 153 12.54 7.18 -10.05
N GLU A 154 11.70 6.81 -11.03
CA GLU A 154 12.03 5.78 -12.03
C GLU A 154 13.25 6.17 -12.87
N ALA A 155 13.30 7.43 -13.33
CA ALA A 155 14.45 7.96 -14.06
C ALA A 155 15.73 7.94 -13.19
N LEU A 156 15.65 8.45 -11.97
CA LEU A 156 16.78 8.53 -11.04
C LEU A 156 17.38 7.14 -10.74
N LEU A 157 16.54 6.13 -10.51
CA LEU A 157 17.02 4.79 -10.19
C LEU A 157 17.57 4.06 -11.42
N THR A 158 17.02 4.32 -12.60
CA THR A 158 17.57 3.82 -13.86
C THR A 158 19.00 4.32 -14.05
N GLU A 159 19.25 5.60 -13.76
CA GLU A 159 20.58 6.21 -13.84
C GLU A 159 21.53 5.70 -12.74
N ALA A 160 21.05 5.53 -11.51
CA ALA A 160 21.90 5.21 -10.36
C ALA A 160 22.25 3.72 -10.22
N ALA A 161 21.35 2.80 -10.59
CA ALA A 161 21.46 1.39 -10.23
C ALA A 161 21.75 0.43 -11.41
N GLY A 162 21.83 0.92 -12.65
CA GLY A 162 22.18 0.10 -13.81
C GLY A 162 21.26 -1.11 -14.07
N GLY A 163 20.06 -1.15 -13.48
CA GLY A 163 19.17 -2.30 -13.58
C GLY A 163 17.77 -2.04 -13.03
N THR A 164 16.80 -2.69 -13.67
CA THR A 164 15.34 -2.61 -13.51
C THR A 164 14.77 -3.22 -12.22
N GLY A 165 15.57 -3.30 -11.15
CA GLY A 165 15.10 -3.72 -9.83
C GLY A 165 13.99 -2.78 -9.39
N GLY A 166 12.75 -3.29 -9.33
CA GLY A 166 11.54 -2.50 -9.28
C GLY A 166 11.60 -1.43 -8.18
N TRP A 167 11.75 -0.18 -8.57
CA TRP A 167 11.81 0.96 -7.65
C TRP A 167 10.65 1.00 -6.66
N ARG A 168 9.50 0.44 -7.07
CA ARG A 168 8.30 0.26 -6.27
C ARG A 168 8.55 -0.52 -4.99
N SER A 169 9.28 -1.63 -5.06
CA SER A 169 9.57 -2.48 -3.90
C SER A 169 10.48 -1.76 -2.91
N ALA A 170 11.52 -1.09 -3.41
CA ALA A 170 12.44 -0.30 -2.60
C ALA A 170 11.73 0.91 -1.96
N ALA A 171 10.89 1.61 -2.72
CA ALA A 171 10.07 2.71 -2.23
C ALA A 171 9.06 2.23 -1.17
N GLN A 172 8.41 1.09 -1.40
CA GLN A 172 7.48 0.50 -0.45
C GLN A 172 8.18 0.15 0.87
N LEU A 173 9.35 -0.48 0.80
CA LEU A 173 10.14 -0.77 2.00
C LEU A 173 10.55 0.53 2.71
N GLY A 174 10.95 1.56 1.98
CA GLY A 174 11.25 2.88 2.55
C GLY A 174 10.06 3.52 3.28
N VAL A 175 8.84 3.31 2.78
CA VAL A 175 7.59 3.76 3.43
C VAL A 175 7.33 2.97 4.71
N LEU A 176 7.45 1.65 4.67
CA LEU A 176 7.25 0.77 5.83
C LEU A 176 8.28 1.05 6.94
N LEU A 177 9.52 1.40 6.57
CA LEU A 177 10.55 1.88 7.48
C LEU A 177 10.28 3.29 8.05
N GLY A 178 9.21 3.96 7.60
CA GLY A 178 8.86 5.32 8.01
C GLY A 178 9.80 6.41 7.49
N ARG A 179 10.65 6.09 6.50
CA ARG A 179 11.66 6.99 5.93
C ARG A 179 11.20 7.67 4.65
N LEU A 180 10.16 7.14 4.00
CA LEU A 180 9.48 7.74 2.85
C LEU A 180 8.00 7.93 3.14
N ARG A 181 7.37 8.86 2.43
CA ARG A 181 5.92 9.07 2.43
C ARG A 181 5.39 9.06 1.01
N MET A 182 4.24 8.44 0.83
CA MET A 182 3.49 8.48 -0.43
C MET A 182 2.34 9.47 -0.28
N GLU A 183 2.37 10.52 -1.08
CA GLU A 183 1.35 11.57 -1.10
C GLU A 183 0.82 11.76 -2.52
N ALA A 184 -0.47 12.06 -2.62
CA ALA A 184 -1.07 12.42 -3.89
C ALA A 184 -0.58 13.79 -4.34
N GLY A 185 0.43 13.81 -5.22
CA GLY A 185 0.95 15.05 -5.80
C GLY A 185 0.00 15.63 -6.84
N LEU A 186 -0.85 16.56 -6.42
CA LEU A 186 -1.29 17.71 -7.24
C LEU A 186 -1.37 18.91 -6.30
N ALA A 187 -0.53 19.93 -6.56
CA ALA A 187 -0.75 21.24 -6.00
C ALA A 187 -2.21 21.63 -6.26
N GLN A 188 -2.97 21.93 -5.21
CA GLN A 188 -4.26 22.59 -5.41
C GLN A 188 -3.98 23.85 -6.24
N PRO A 189 -4.77 24.15 -7.29
CA PRO A 189 -4.66 25.45 -7.94
C PRO A 189 -4.77 26.52 -6.84
N ALA A 190 -3.87 27.50 -6.87
CA ALA A 190 -3.97 28.64 -5.95
C ALA A 190 -5.37 29.27 -6.07
N PRO A 191 -5.98 29.72 -4.96
CA PRO A 191 -7.29 30.34 -4.96
C PRO A 191 -7.36 31.58 -5.87
#